data_AF-A0A1J0ETM4-F1
#
_entry.id   AF-A0A1J0ETM4-F1
#
_cell.length_a   1.000
_cell.length_b   1.000
_cell.length_c   1.000
_cell.angle_alpha   90.00
_cell.angle_beta   90.00
_cell.angle_gamma   90.00
#
_symmetry.space_group_name_H-M   'P 1'
#
loop_
_entity.id
_entity.type
_entity.pdbx_description
1 polymer ?
#
loop_
_entity_poly.entity_id
_entity_poly.type
_entity_poly.pdbx_seq_one_letter_code
_entity_poly.pdbx_strand_id
1 'polypeptide(L)'
;MKTPLNLDLFQPSESRLTVLSFGGGQDSTALLELYIQDTAFRKKYAPRDFMVVMSDTGDEYPETYLHVENVRRRCLSHGIEFHFLTADMGFHSESWRSLTHFYRTKGTIGSKAYPKTCTDRLKIQPIYRFLEQWLSKRYGVVCNRKQGIREFAACYGKIQVMLGIAKGEERRVALPDRNPSRWYRESISNLYPLIELGMDRTACQQYIVSSGQAVPPPSNCRSCPWLSLEELEYLRRFEPKHLDMWVNLEAAKIEKHRNQESVIVTTKHGSKVANRNYGVFGLDLLPQ
;
A
#
# COMPACT_ATOMS: atom_id res chain seq x y z
N MET A 1 -8.26 -39.41 18.01
CA MET A 1 -9.52 -38.64 18.09
C MET A 1 -9.23 -37.20 17.71
N LYS A 2 -9.71 -36.73 16.54
CA LYS A 2 -9.63 -35.31 16.18
C LYS A 2 -10.61 -34.56 17.08
N THR A 3 -10.11 -33.61 17.87
CA THR A 3 -10.93 -32.67 18.64
C THR A 3 -12.00 -32.09 17.71
N PRO A 4 -13.29 -32.08 18.07
CA PRO A 4 -14.30 -31.50 17.21
C PRO A 4 -13.95 -30.03 16.94
N LEU A 5 -14.09 -29.60 15.69
CA LEU A 5 -14.06 -28.17 15.36
C LEU A 5 -15.08 -27.51 16.28
N ASN A 6 -14.61 -26.65 17.17
CA ASN A 6 -15.45 -25.87 18.07
C ASN A 6 -16.19 -24.86 17.19
N LEU A 7 -17.36 -25.26 16.68
CA LEU A 7 -18.19 -24.45 15.81
C LEU A 7 -18.87 -23.42 16.71
N ASP A 8 -18.30 -22.23 16.79
CA ASP A 8 -18.87 -21.11 17.52
C ASP A 8 -20.15 -20.66 16.79
N LEU A 9 -21.31 -21.06 17.33
CA LEU A 9 -22.64 -20.76 16.78
C LEU A 9 -22.95 -19.25 16.75
N PHE A 10 -22.18 -18.43 17.46
CA PHE A 10 -22.33 -16.98 17.50
C PHE A 10 -21.30 -16.28 16.61
N GLN A 11 -20.45 -17.01 15.89
CA GLN A 11 -19.51 -16.42 14.98
C GLN A 11 -20.25 -15.72 13.82
N PRO A 12 -19.95 -14.45 13.53
CA PRO A 12 -20.60 -13.73 12.43
C PRO A 12 -20.38 -14.45 11.11
N SER A 13 -21.47 -14.74 10.40
CA SER A 13 -21.44 -15.47 9.12
C SER A 13 -20.95 -14.62 7.95
N GLU A 14 -21.05 -13.28 8.06
CA GLU A 14 -20.70 -12.33 7.01
C GLU A 14 -19.91 -11.14 7.56
N SER A 15 -19.03 -10.57 6.74
CA SER A 15 -18.31 -9.34 7.08
C SER A 15 -19.23 -8.13 7.06
N ARG A 16 -19.19 -7.32 8.13
CA ARG A 16 -19.94 -6.06 8.18
C ARG A 16 -19.30 -4.92 7.37
N LEU A 17 -17.98 -4.93 7.21
CA LEU A 17 -17.21 -3.80 6.67
C LEU A 17 -16.27 -4.25 5.55
N THR A 18 -16.38 -3.58 4.41
CA THR A 18 -15.38 -3.61 3.33
C THR A 18 -14.64 -2.29 3.23
N VAL A 19 -13.31 -2.36 3.15
CA VAL A 19 -12.42 -1.22 2.98
C VAL A 19 -11.69 -1.38 1.66
N LEU A 20 -11.88 -0.45 0.73
CA LEU A 20 -10.99 -0.33 -0.43
C LEU A 20 -9.70 0.37 0.00
N SER A 21 -8.60 -0.38 0.01
CA SER A 21 -7.26 0.18 0.18
C SER A 21 -6.83 0.81 -1.15
N PHE A 22 -7.05 2.12 -1.25
CA PHE A 22 -6.93 2.87 -2.48
C PHE A 22 -5.48 3.32 -2.70
N GLY A 23 -4.90 2.88 -3.82
CA GLY A 23 -3.50 3.14 -4.14
C GLY A 23 -3.26 4.46 -4.89
N GLY A 24 -4.32 5.10 -5.40
CA GLY A 24 -4.22 6.28 -6.26
C GLY A 24 -4.01 5.96 -7.74
N GLY A 25 -3.93 4.69 -8.11
CA GLY A 25 -3.62 4.25 -9.47
C GLY A 25 -4.79 3.57 -10.18
N GLN A 26 -4.49 2.97 -11.33
CA GLN A 26 -5.48 2.42 -12.25
C GLN A 26 -6.32 1.29 -11.63
N ASP A 27 -5.72 0.28 -10.99
CA ASP A 27 -6.48 -0.87 -10.49
C ASP A 27 -7.43 -0.51 -9.36
N SER A 28 -6.97 0.30 -8.39
CA SER A 28 -7.82 0.74 -7.29
C SER A 28 -8.93 1.68 -7.77
N THR A 29 -8.67 2.44 -8.85
CA THR A 29 -9.70 3.26 -9.51
C THR A 29 -10.72 2.37 -10.19
N ALA A 30 -10.31 1.37 -10.95
CA ALA A 30 -11.23 0.40 -11.57
C ALA A 30 -12.11 -0.31 -10.53
N LEU A 31 -11.55 -0.72 -9.38
CA LEU A 31 -12.33 -1.29 -8.28
C LEU A 31 -13.38 -0.33 -7.71
N LEU A 32 -13.04 0.95 -7.56
CA LEU A 32 -13.99 1.96 -7.12
C LEU A 32 -15.10 2.16 -8.16
N GLU A 33 -14.74 2.22 -9.43
CA GLU A 33 -15.70 2.33 -10.53
C GLU A 33 -16.64 1.11 -10.58
N LEU A 34 -16.11 -0.10 -10.42
CA LEU A 34 -16.89 -1.32 -10.31
C LEU A 34 -17.86 -1.24 -9.13
N TYR A 35 -17.39 -0.79 -7.97
CA TYR A 35 -18.26 -0.57 -6.81
C TYR A 35 -19.37 0.45 -7.09
N ILE A 36 -19.10 1.53 -7.82
CA ILE A 36 -20.07 2.59 -8.11
C ILE A 36 -21.08 2.16 -9.17
N GLN A 37 -20.63 1.53 -10.24
CA GLN A 37 -21.42 1.32 -11.46
C GLN A 37 -22.05 -0.08 -11.53
N ASP A 38 -21.44 -1.10 -10.91
CA ASP A 38 -21.89 -2.49 -10.99
C ASP A 38 -22.54 -2.94 -9.66
N THR A 39 -23.88 -3.02 -9.69
CA THR A 39 -24.68 -3.49 -8.55
C THR A 39 -24.38 -4.95 -8.18
N ALA A 40 -24.07 -5.81 -9.15
CA ALA A 40 -23.73 -7.21 -8.89
C ALA A 40 -22.36 -7.31 -8.21
N PHE A 41 -21.39 -6.51 -8.68
CA PHE A 41 -20.10 -6.36 -8.02
C PHE A 41 -20.26 -5.90 -6.57
N ARG A 42 -21.03 -4.83 -6.34
CA ARG A 42 -21.30 -4.31 -4.99
C ARG A 42 -21.91 -5.37 -4.09
N LYS A 43 -22.95 -6.07 -4.56
CA LYS A 43 -23.63 -7.12 -3.78
C LYS A 43 -22.69 -8.29 -3.45
N LYS A 44 -21.76 -8.63 -4.34
CA LYS A 44 -20.81 -9.73 -4.12
C LYS A 44 -19.69 -9.35 -3.15
N TYR A 45 -19.08 -8.17 -3.33
CA TYR A 45 -17.82 -7.84 -2.67
C TYR A 45 -17.92 -6.81 -1.54
N ALA A 46 -18.99 -6.02 -1.49
CA ALA A 46 -19.18 -4.98 -0.47
C ALA A 46 -20.68 -4.70 -0.23
N PRO A 47 -21.48 -5.70 0.22
CA PRO A 47 -22.92 -5.59 0.34
C PRO A 47 -23.40 -4.74 1.53
N ARG A 48 -22.51 -4.41 2.46
CA ARG A 48 -22.82 -3.72 3.73
C ARG A 48 -22.06 -2.38 3.79
N ASP A 49 -21.38 -2.10 4.90
CA ASP A 49 -20.66 -0.84 5.05
C ASP A 49 -19.40 -0.86 4.17
N PHE A 50 -19.19 0.22 3.42
CA PHE A 50 -18.06 0.37 2.50
C PHE A 50 -17.40 1.74 2.69
N MET A 51 -16.07 1.74 2.67
CA MET A 51 -15.28 2.96 2.66
C MET A 51 -14.06 2.83 1.75
N VAL A 52 -13.49 3.98 1.38
CA VAL A 52 -12.23 4.08 0.65
C VAL A 52 -11.20 4.73 1.56
N VAL A 53 -10.03 4.12 1.68
CA VAL A 53 -8.93 4.67 2.48
C VAL A 53 -7.66 4.68 1.65
N MET A 54 -7.01 5.84 1.56
CA MET A 54 -5.69 6.03 0.99
C MET A 54 -4.80 6.69 2.03
N SER A 55 -3.55 6.23 2.13
CA SER A 55 -2.53 6.90 2.95
C SER A 55 -1.54 7.62 2.05
N ASP A 56 -1.35 8.91 2.31
CA ASP A 56 -0.42 9.73 1.56
C ASP A 56 1.02 9.34 1.90
N THR A 57 1.82 9.08 0.87
CA THR A 57 3.26 8.83 1.02
C THR A 57 4.04 10.15 1.09
N GLY A 58 3.42 11.27 0.73
CA GLY A 58 4.04 12.59 0.61
C GLY A 58 5.13 12.65 -0.47
N ASP A 59 5.05 11.77 -1.47
CA ASP A 59 6.00 11.67 -2.58
C ASP A 59 5.37 11.18 -3.89
N GLU A 60 4.04 11.19 -4.01
CA GLU A 60 3.37 10.87 -5.27
C GLU A 60 3.57 12.01 -6.31
N TYR A 61 3.23 11.74 -7.56
CA TYR A 61 3.23 12.75 -8.63
C TYR A 61 2.08 13.76 -8.47
N PRO A 62 2.24 15.02 -8.94
CA PRO A 62 1.17 16.03 -8.92
C PRO A 62 -0.14 15.55 -9.56
N GLU A 63 -0.04 14.81 -10.66
CA GLU A 63 -1.18 14.23 -11.39
C GLU A 63 -1.91 13.18 -10.56
N THR A 64 -1.18 12.41 -9.74
CA THR A 64 -1.78 11.47 -8.78
C THR A 64 -2.59 12.22 -7.73
N TYR A 65 -2.09 13.34 -7.19
CA TYR A 65 -2.84 14.15 -6.23
C TYR A 65 -4.09 14.78 -6.85
N LEU A 66 -3.99 15.27 -8.09
CA LEU A 66 -5.16 15.77 -8.83
C LEU A 66 -6.21 14.68 -9.04
N HIS A 67 -5.77 13.47 -9.41
CA HIS A 67 -6.65 12.30 -9.54
C HIS A 67 -7.33 11.95 -8.22
N VAL A 68 -6.58 11.89 -7.11
CA VAL A 68 -7.14 11.60 -5.78
C VAL A 68 -8.21 12.61 -5.38
N GLU A 69 -8.00 13.89 -5.69
CA GLU A 69 -9.00 14.92 -5.43
C GLU A 69 -10.27 14.74 -6.29
N ASN A 70 -10.14 14.37 -7.55
CA ASN A 70 -11.29 14.02 -8.40
C ASN A 70 -12.04 12.79 -7.88
N VAL A 71 -11.31 11.77 -7.44
CA VAL A 71 -11.87 10.56 -6.83
C VAL A 71 -12.61 10.89 -5.52
N ARG A 72 -12.07 11.79 -4.69
CA ARG A 72 -12.74 12.24 -3.45
C ARG A 72 -14.09 12.89 -3.77
N ARG A 73 -14.16 13.77 -4.78
CA ARG A 73 -15.43 14.38 -5.23
C ARG A 73 -16.39 13.34 -5.77
N ARG A 74 -15.88 12.37 -6.54
CA ARG A 74 -16.67 11.26 -7.07
C ARG A 74 -17.27 10.41 -5.95
N CYS A 75 -16.48 10.01 -4.96
CA CYS A 75 -16.95 9.33 -3.76
C CYS A 75 -18.04 10.14 -3.04
N LEU A 76 -17.82 11.43 -2.82
CA LEU A 76 -18.79 12.32 -2.17
C LEU A 76 -20.12 12.36 -2.94
N SER A 77 -20.09 12.47 -4.27
CA SER A 77 -21.29 12.50 -5.12
C SER A 77 -22.12 11.21 -5.08
N HIS A 78 -21.49 10.09 -4.69
CA HIS A 78 -22.13 8.78 -4.54
C HIS A 78 -22.35 8.38 -3.07
N GLY A 79 -22.13 9.29 -2.11
CA GLY A 79 -22.29 9.01 -0.68
C GLY A 79 -21.27 8.00 -0.12
N ILE A 80 -20.10 7.88 -0.74
CA ILE A 80 -19.02 6.98 -0.33
C ILE A 80 -18.05 7.74 0.56
N GLU A 81 -17.76 7.18 1.75
CA GLU A 81 -16.77 7.74 2.67
C GLU A 81 -15.36 7.52 2.11
N PHE A 82 -14.61 8.61 1.87
CA PHE A 82 -13.22 8.57 1.42
C PHE A 82 -12.31 9.24 2.46
N HIS A 83 -11.34 8.48 2.98
CA HIS A 83 -10.31 8.97 3.88
C HIS A 83 -8.96 9.05 3.18
N PHE A 84 -8.45 10.27 3.01
CA PHE A 84 -7.09 10.53 2.58
C PHE A 84 -6.24 10.88 3.81
N LEU A 85 -5.40 9.96 4.25
CA LEU A 85 -4.61 10.10 5.46
C LEU A 85 -3.32 10.88 5.16
N THR A 86 -3.28 12.15 5.54
CA THR A 86 -2.09 12.99 5.41
C THR A 86 -1.22 12.95 6.68
N ALA A 87 0.00 13.48 6.58
CA ALA A 87 0.99 13.41 7.66
C ALA A 87 0.54 14.11 8.96
N ASP A 88 -0.25 15.17 8.84
CA ASP A 88 -0.77 16.01 9.93
C ASP A 88 -1.92 15.37 10.71
N MET A 89 -2.54 14.31 10.18
CA MET A 89 -3.65 13.62 10.84
C MET A 89 -3.23 12.70 12.01
N GLY A 90 -1.92 12.58 12.29
CA GLY A 90 -1.41 11.83 13.44
C GLY A 90 -1.35 10.31 13.28
N PHE A 91 -1.67 9.76 12.11
CA PHE A 91 -1.57 8.32 11.84
C PHE A 91 -0.18 7.88 11.38
N HIS A 92 0.61 8.81 10.86
CA HIS A 92 2.01 8.60 10.48
C HIS A 92 2.92 8.70 11.71
N SER A 93 3.96 7.86 11.79
CA SER A 93 4.94 7.99 12.88
C SER A 93 5.86 9.19 12.64
N GLU A 94 6.45 9.74 13.70
CA GLU A 94 7.35 10.90 13.59
C GLU A 94 8.47 10.74 12.56
N SER A 95 9.10 9.57 12.50
CA SER A 95 10.18 9.29 11.54
C SER A 95 9.69 9.03 10.10
N TRP A 96 8.40 8.76 9.93
CA TRP A 96 7.77 8.43 8.64
C TRP A 96 6.55 9.30 8.41
N ARG A 97 6.70 10.63 8.53
CA ARG A 97 5.67 11.61 8.16
C ARG A 97 5.38 11.57 6.66
N SER A 98 6.43 11.40 5.87
CA SER A 98 6.39 11.14 4.43
C SER A 98 7.64 10.36 4.02
N LEU A 99 7.67 9.86 2.79
CA LEU A 99 8.83 9.20 2.20
C LEU A 99 10.01 10.17 2.11
N THR A 100 9.76 11.38 1.59
CA THR A 100 10.76 12.45 1.48
C THR A 100 11.27 12.90 2.85
N HIS A 101 10.40 12.99 3.86
CA HIS A 101 10.80 13.31 5.22
C HIS A 101 11.75 12.25 5.80
N PHE A 102 11.41 10.97 5.67
CA PHE A 102 12.27 9.88 6.15
C PHE A 102 13.64 9.92 5.45
N TYR A 103 13.67 10.03 4.12
CA TYR A 103 14.91 10.03 3.35
C TYR A 103 15.82 11.22 3.70
N ARG A 104 15.26 12.43 3.79
CA ARG A 104 16.02 13.63 4.17
C ARG A 104 16.56 13.54 5.59
N THR A 105 15.73 13.16 6.55
CA THR A 105 16.15 13.10 7.97
C THR A 105 17.16 12.01 8.25
N LYS A 106 17.17 10.92 7.48
CA LYS A 106 18.13 9.82 7.63
C LYS A 106 19.35 9.95 6.73
N GLY A 107 19.36 10.91 5.81
CA GLY A 107 20.39 11.04 4.77
C GLY A 107 20.54 9.73 4.00
N THR A 108 19.41 9.19 3.52
CA THR A 108 19.36 7.88 2.88
C THR A 108 18.31 7.83 1.79
N ILE A 109 18.29 6.73 1.05
CA ILE A 109 17.35 6.45 -0.01
C ILE A 109 17.10 4.94 -0.12
N GLY A 110 15.92 4.57 -0.62
CA GLY A 110 15.54 3.17 -0.83
C GLY A 110 16.50 2.43 -1.77
N SER A 111 16.54 1.10 -1.65
CA SER A 111 17.35 0.22 -2.50
C SER A 111 16.54 -0.99 -2.93
N LYS A 112 16.78 -1.48 -4.14
CA LYS A 112 16.25 -2.78 -4.60
C LYS A 112 16.78 -3.96 -3.77
N ALA A 113 17.93 -3.80 -3.10
CA ALA A 113 18.54 -4.83 -2.26
C ALA A 113 17.85 -5.01 -0.88
N TYR A 114 16.96 -4.10 -0.49
CA TYR A 114 16.29 -4.15 0.81
C TYR A 114 14.76 -4.30 0.67
N PRO A 115 14.08 -4.85 1.70
CA PRO A 115 12.62 -4.93 1.72
C PRO A 115 11.94 -3.56 1.59
N LYS A 116 10.71 -3.55 1.05
CA LYS A 116 9.87 -2.34 0.90
C LYS A 116 9.28 -1.88 2.23
N THR A 117 10.11 -1.31 3.10
CA THR A 117 9.69 -0.81 4.42
C THR A 117 8.75 0.38 4.34
N CYS A 118 8.83 1.20 3.30
CA CYS A 118 7.96 2.35 3.08
C CYS A 118 6.48 1.95 2.96
N THR A 119 6.16 0.83 2.29
CA THR A 119 4.77 0.33 2.18
C THR A 119 4.18 0.05 3.55
N ASP A 120 4.94 -0.59 4.43
CA ASP A 120 4.47 -0.88 5.79
C ASP A 120 4.29 0.42 6.59
N ARG A 121 5.29 1.31 6.56
CA ARG A 121 5.35 2.51 7.41
C ARG A 121 4.44 3.66 6.97
N LEU A 122 4.23 3.83 5.67
CA LEU A 122 3.47 4.95 5.09
C LEU A 122 2.10 4.54 4.55
N LYS A 123 1.83 3.24 4.34
CA LYS A 123 0.52 2.77 3.86
C LYS A 123 -0.17 1.89 4.89
N ILE A 124 0.41 0.74 5.21
CA ILE A 124 -0.27 -0.29 6.01
C ILE A 124 -0.50 0.18 7.47
N GLN A 125 0.55 0.62 8.17
CA GLN A 125 0.42 1.03 9.57
C GLN A 125 -0.50 2.24 9.76
N PRO A 126 -0.39 3.34 8.98
CA PRO A 126 -1.31 4.48 9.10
C PRO A 126 -2.77 4.08 8.85
N ILE A 127 -3.05 3.29 7.81
CA ILE A 127 -4.41 2.80 7.52
C ILE A 127 -4.97 2.04 8.72
N TYR A 128 -4.21 1.10 9.31
CA TYR A 128 -4.73 0.35 10.45
C TYR A 128 -4.84 1.15 11.74
N ARG A 129 -4.02 2.21 11.95
CA ARG A 129 -4.20 3.14 13.08
C ARG A 129 -5.47 3.97 12.90
N PHE A 130 -5.70 4.46 11.70
CA PHE A 130 -6.95 5.14 11.34
C PHE A 130 -8.16 4.24 11.53
N LEU A 131 -8.14 3.03 10.96
CA LEU A 131 -9.25 2.07 11.06
C LEU A 131 -9.59 1.74 12.50
N GLU A 132 -8.58 1.57 13.37
CA GLU A 132 -8.82 1.32 14.80
C GLU A 132 -9.59 2.45 15.48
N GLN A 133 -9.21 3.71 15.24
CA GLN A 133 -9.93 4.87 15.77
C GLN A 133 -11.34 4.98 15.16
N TRP A 134 -11.46 4.76 13.86
CA TRP A 134 -12.73 4.86 13.15
C TRP A 134 -13.71 3.79 13.62
N LEU A 135 -13.25 2.54 13.79
CA LEU A 135 -14.07 1.43 14.30
C LEU A 135 -14.55 1.71 15.72
N SER A 136 -13.68 2.26 16.58
CA SER A 136 -14.07 2.63 17.93
C SER A 136 -15.21 3.66 17.94
N LYS A 137 -15.11 4.70 17.10
CA LYS A 137 -16.16 5.72 16.97
C LYS A 137 -17.45 5.16 16.35
N ARG A 138 -17.35 4.31 15.34
CA ARG A 138 -18.50 3.86 14.54
C ARG A 138 -19.24 2.66 15.16
N TYR A 139 -18.51 1.74 15.79
CA TYR A 139 -19.03 0.47 16.30
C TYR A 139 -18.85 0.29 17.82
N GLY A 140 -18.22 1.24 18.51
CA GLY A 140 -18.09 1.21 19.97
C GLY A 140 -17.02 0.25 20.51
N VAL A 141 -16.17 -0.32 19.65
CA VAL A 141 -15.07 -1.21 20.07
C VAL A 141 -13.91 -0.42 20.72
N VAL A 142 -13.03 -1.09 21.46
CA VAL A 142 -11.91 -0.41 22.14
C VAL A 142 -10.85 0.12 21.16
N CYS A 143 -10.27 1.29 21.43
CA CYS A 143 -9.14 1.81 20.66
C CYS A 143 -7.81 1.57 21.39
N ASN A 144 -7.23 0.36 21.24
CA ASN A 144 -5.99 -0.01 21.94
C ASN A 144 -5.19 -1.09 21.19
N ARG A 145 -4.09 -0.71 20.54
CA ARG A 145 -3.09 -1.64 19.95
C ARG A 145 -3.68 -2.81 19.16
N LYS A 146 -4.62 -2.53 18.23
CA LYS A 146 -5.35 -3.50 17.39
C LYS A 146 -6.34 -4.41 18.13
N GLN A 147 -6.56 -4.19 19.43
CA GLN A 147 -7.56 -4.94 20.20
C GLN A 147 -8.97 -4.70 19.67
N GLY A 148 -9.33 -3.44 19.34
CA GLY A 148 -10.63 -3.11 18.75
C GLY A 148 -10.88 -3.75 17.40
N ILE A 149 -9.84 -3.99 16.60
CA ILE A 149 -9.97 -4.69 15.32
C ILE A 149 -10.35 -6.17 15.55
N ARG A 150 -9.80 -6.78 16.60
CA ARG A 150 -10.14 -8.17 16.98
C ARG A 150 -11.53 -8.27 17.58
N GLU A 151 -11.87 -7.33 18.46
CA GLU A 151 -13.22 -7.21 19.02
C GLU A 151 -14.26 -7.00 17.91
N PHE A 152 -13.99 -6.08 16.98
CA PHE A 152 -14.83 -5.89 15.81
C PHE A 152 -15.00 -7.18 15.02
N ALA A 153 -13.91 -7.89 14.73
CA ALA A 153 -13.98 -9.13 13.98
C ALA A 153 -14.79 -10.23 14.67
N ALA A 154 -14.73 -10.30 16.01
CA ALA A 154 -15.50 -11.24 16.80
C ALA A 154 -17.01 -10.90 16.78
N CYS A 155 -17.37 -9.61 16.81
CA CYS A 155 -18.76 -9.18 16.87
C CYS A 155 -19.43 -9.01 15.48
N TYR A 156 -18.65 -8.62 14.47
CA TYR A 156 -19.16 -8.14 13.18
C TYR A 156 -18.50 -8.83 11.96
N GLY A 157 -17.66 -9.84 12.19
CA GLY A 157 -16.94 -10.57 11.16
C GLY A 157 -15.66 -9.86 10.73
N LYS A 158 -14.74 -10.60 10.11
CA LYS A 158 -13.45 -10.06 9.64
C LYS A 158 -13.65 -8.87 8.72
N ILE A 159 -12.82 -7.83 8.84
CA ILE A 159 -12.82 -6.70 7.91
C ILE A 159 -12.34 -7.19 6.55
N GLN A 160 -13.13 -6.95 5.52
CA GLN A 160 -12.74 -7.21 4.14
C GLN A 160 -11.88 -6.05 3.63
N VAL A 161 -10.62 -6.31 3.29
CA VAL A 161 -9.73 -5.31 2.69
C VAL A 161 -9.58 -5.62 1.21
N MET A 162 -10.22 -4.80 0.38
CA MET A 162 -10.17 -4.92 -1.07
C MET A 162 -8.90 -4.25 -1.61
N LEU A 163 -8.15 -4.99 -2.43
CA LEU A 163 -6.86 -4.58 -2.96
C LEU A 163 -6.87 -4.59 -4.49
N GLY A 164 -6.36 -3.51 -5.10
CA GLY A 164 -6.14 -3.41 -6.55
C GLY A 164 -4.91 -4.21 -6.97
N ILE A 165 -5.09 -5.52 -7.18
CA ILE A 165 -4.10 -6.40 -7.79
C ILE A 165 -4.76 -7.01 -9.03
N ALA A 166 -4.28 -6.63 -10.21
CA ALA A 166 -4.82 -7.12 -11.47
C ALA A 166 -4.41 -8.58 -11.75
N LYS A 167 -5.13 -9.23 -12.67
CA LYS A 167 -4.73 -10.52 -13.26
C LYS A 167 -3.32 -10.40 -13.85
N GLY A 168 -2.48 -11.42 -13.63
CA GLY A 168 -1.06 -11.43 -13.99
C GLY A 168 -0.13 -10.89 -12.90
N GLU A 169 -0.67 -10.35 -11.81
CA GLU A 169 0.09 -9.87 -10.65
C GLU A 169 -0.07 -10.77 -9.41
N GLU A 170 -0.45 -12.04 -9.58
CA GLU A 170 -0.82 -12.98 -8.50
C GLU A 170 0.31 -13.15 -7.48
N ARG A 171 1.58 -12.97 -7.89
CA ARG A 171 2.74 -12.96 -6.98
C ARG A 171 2.65 -11.91 -5.85
N ARG A 172 1.82 -10.88 -6.03
CA ARG A 172 1.57 -9.81 -5.04
C ARG A 172 0.47 -10.16 -4.05
N VAL A 173 -0.28 -11.25 -4.28
CA VAL A 173 -1.31 -11.74 -3.37
C VAL A 173 -0.66 -12.17 -2.06
N ALA A 174 -1.08 -11.53 -0.97
CA ALA A 174 -0.63 -11.94 0.36
C ALA A 174 -1.30 -13.26 0.73
N LEU A 175 -0.53 -14.17 1.33
CA LEU A 175 -1.04 -15.40 1.94
C LEU A 175 -1.38 -15.10 3.41
N PRO A 176 -2.66 -14.92 3.77
CA PRO A 176 -3.03 -14.39 5.09
C PRO A 176 -2.52 -15.28 6.23
N ASP A 177 -2.57 -16.61 6.07
CA ASP A 177 -2.14 -17.57 7.10
C ASP A 177 -0.64 -17.49 7.42
N ARG A 178 0.16 -16.95 6.50
CA ARG A 178 1.59 -16.72 6.67
C ARG A 178 1.91 -15.35 7.28
N ASN A 179 0.91 -14.51 7.53
CA ASN A 179 1.14 -13.23 8.19
C ASN A 179 1.58 -13.48 9.65
N PRO A 180 2.73 -12.93 10.09
CA PRO A 180 3.23 -13.17 11.45
C PRO A 180 2.31 -12.59 12.54
N SER A 181 1.49 -11.60 12.20
CA SER A 181 0.59 -10.94 13.13
C SER A 181 -0.69 -11.75 13.34
N ARG A 182 -0.87 -12.28 14.56
CA ARG A 182 -2.10 -12.99 14.97
C ARG A 182 -3.36 -12.16 14.74
N TRP A 183 -3.35 -10.88 15.13
CA TRP A 183 -4.51 -10.00 14.94
C TRP A 183 -4.92 -9.89 13.46
N TYR A 184 -3.96 -9.88 12.54
CA TYR A 184 -4.25 -9.78 11.11
C TYR A 184 -4.95 -11.04 10.63
N ARG A 185 -4.42 -12.22 10.99
CA ARG A 185 -4.99 -13.52 10.61
C ARG A 185 -6.40 -13.73 11.15
N GLU A 186 -6.65 -13.27 12.36
CA GLU A 186 -7.94 -13.41 13.04
C GLU A 186 -8.98 -12.38 12.56
N SER A 187 -8.57 -11.21 12.06
CA SER A 187 -9.48 -10.08 11.89
C SER A 187 -9.59 -9.51 10.48
N ILE A 188 -8.67 -9.86 9.58
CA ILE A 188 -8.62 -9.31 8.23
C ILE A 188 -8.83 -10.42 7.19
N SER A 189 -9.62 -10.13 6.17
CA SER A 189 -9.75 -10.94 4.96
C SER A 189 -9.41 -10.07 3.74
N ASN A 190 -8.40 -10.44 2.96
CA ASN A 190 -8.04 -9.70 1.77
C ASN A 190 -8.91 -10.15 0.58
N LEU A 191 -9.47 -9.20 -0.17
CA LEU A 191 -10.20 -9.45 -1.40
C LEU A 191 -9.36 -9.02 -2.60
N TYR A 192 -9.38 -9.84 -3.67
CA TYR A 192 -8.69 -9.56 -4.92
C TYR A 192 -9.66 -9.66 -6.12
N PRO A 193 -10.70 -8.80 -6.20
CA PRO A 193 -11.77 -8.98 -7.19
C PRO A 193 -11.29 -8.97 -8.64
N LEU A 194 -10.28 -8.17 -8.98
CA LEU A 194 -9.77 -8.09 -10.35
C LEU A 194 -9.18 -9.41 -10.84
N ILE A 195 -8.53 -10.19 -9.96
CA ILE A 195 -8.04 -11.53 -10.30
C ILE A 195 -9.23 -12.47 -10.54
N GLU A 196 -10.23 -12.45 -9.65
CA GLU A 196 -11.43 -13.30 -9.76
C GLU A 196 -12.25 -12.99 -11.03
N LEU A 197 -12.33 -11.71 -11.41
CA LEU A 197 -13.01 -11.25 -12.62
C LEU A 197 -12.15 -11.44 -13.88
N GLY A 198 -10.90 -11.85 -13.73
CA GLY A 198 -9.96 -12.03 -14.83
C GLY A 198 -9.54 -10.71 -15.50
N MET A 199 -9.64 -9.59 -14.80
CA MET A 199 -9.29 -8.25 -15.29
C MET A 199 -7.81 -7.97 -15.12
N ASP A 200 -7.09 -7.86 -16.24
CA ASP A 200 -5.72 -7.36 -16.27
C ASP A 200 -5.68 -5.82 -16.26
N ARG A 201 -4.48 -5.25 -16.36
CA ARG A 201 -4.27 -3.79 -16.37
C ARG A 201 -5.05 -3.10 -17.49
N THR A 202 -5.04 -3.68 -18.69
CA THR A 202 -5.71 -3.13 -19.87
C THR A 202 -7.21 -3.14 -19.68
N ALA A 203 -7.77 -4.24 -19.17
CA ALA A 203 -9.19 -4.35 -18.84
C ALA A 203 -9.60 -3.31 -17.77
N CYS A 204 -8.75 -3.05 -16.77
CA CYS A 204 -8.99 -2.00 -15.77
C CYS A 204 -9.06 -0.61 -16.43
N GLN A 205 -8.14 -0.29 -17.32
CA GLN A 205 -8.14 0.99 -18.05
C GLN A 205 -9.39 1.15 -18.91
N GLN A 206 -9.74 0.10 -19.67
CA GLN A 206 -10.95 0.09 -20.50
C GLN A 206 -12.22 0.29 -19.66
N TYR A 207 -12.29 -0.35 -18.49
CA TYR A 207 -13.44 -0.20 -17.60
C TYR A 207 -13.58 1.25 -17.07
N ILE A 208 -12.47 1.86 -16.65
CA ILE A 208 -12.46 3.27 -16.19
C ILE A 208 -12.95 4.21 -17.31
N VAL A 209 -12.49 4.02 -18.54
CA VAL A 209 -12.97 4.81 -19.69
C VAL A 209 -14.47 4.57 -19.92
N SER A 210 -14.92 3.32 -19.86
CA SER A 210 -16.33 2.97 -20.06
C SER A 210 -17.26 3.55 -18.98
N SER A 211 -16.74 3.81 -17.77
CA SER A 211 -17.47 4.49 -16.69
C SER A 211 -17.45 6.03 -16.81
N GLY A 212 -16.90 6.55 -17.91
CA GLY A 212 -16.81 7.98 -18.21
C GLY A 212 -15.73 8.70 -17.40
N GLN A 213 -14.76 7.97 -16.83
CA GLN A 213 -13.66 8.53 -16.06
C GLN A 213 -12.35 8.55 -16.86
N ALA A 214 -11.46 9.48 -16.51
CA ALA A 214 -10.11 9.50 -17.06
C ALA A 214 -9.25 8.41 -16.40
N VAL A 215 -8.44 7.72 -17.21
CA VAL A 215 -7.47 6.74 -16.70
C VAL A 215 -6.34 7.48 -15.99
N PRO A 216 -6.10 7.23 -14.69
CA PRO A 216 -5.00 7.87 -14.00
C PRO A 216 -3.64 7.31 -14.46
N PRO A 217 -2.55 8.06 -14.28
CA PRO A 217 -1.21 7.50 -14.42
C PRO A 217 -1.00 6.35 -13.41
N PRO A 218 0.00 5.48 -13.64
CA PRO A 218 0.44 4.54 -12.61
C PRO A 218 0.78 5.27 -11.30
N SER A 219 0.34 4.73 -10.17
CA SER A 219 0.58 5.35 -8.85
C SER A 219 1.83 4.78 -8.19
N ASN A 220 2.93 5.49 -8.33
CA ASN A 220 4.20 5.23 -7.68
C ASN A 220 4.81 6.52 -7.12
N CYS A 221 5.54 6.37 -6.01
CA CYS A 221 6.29 7.49 -5.45
C CYS A 221 7.44 7.86 -6.39
N ARG A 222 7.72 9.15 -6.53
CA ARG A 222 8.80 9.70 -7.37
C ARG A 222 10.19 9.22 -6.94
N SER A 223 10.39 8.96 -5.65
CA SER A 223 11.66 8.48 -5.08
C SER A 223 11.70 6.95 -4.89
N CYS A 224 10.86 6.20 -5.63
CA CYS A 224 10.80 4.76 -5.52
C CYS A 224 11.97 4.09 -6.25
N PRO A 225 12.83 3.28 -5.61
CA PRO A 225 13.92 2.60 -6.31
C PRO A 225 13.43 1.50 -7.27
N TRP A 226 12.12 1.23 -7.33
CA TRP A 226 11.50 0.30 -8.27
C TRP A 226 10.83 1.01 -9.47
N LEU A 227 11.09 2.30 -9.72
CA LEU A 227 10.72 2.91 -10.99
C LEU A 227 11.32 2.13 -12.17
N SER A 228 10.55 2.03 -13.26
CA SER A 228 11.01 1.58 -14.57
C SER A 228 11.93 2.61 -15.22
N LEU A 229 12.59 2.24 -16.33
CA LEU A 229 13.45 3.18 -17.06
C LEU A 229 12.63 4.31 -17.70
N GLU A 230 11.43 3.98 -18.18
CA GLU A 230 10.49 4.93 -18.75
C GLU A 230 10.02 5.94 -17.70
N GLU A 231 9.72 5.49 -16.47
CA GLU A 231 9.33 6.36 -15.36
C GLU A 231 10.51 7.21 -14.86
N LEU A 232 11.74 6.69 -14.89
CA LEU A 232 12.93 7.46 -14.60
C LEU A 232 13.18 8.55 -15.65
N GLU A 233 12.99 8.24 -16.93
CA GLU A 233 13.10 9.22 -18.01
C GLU A 233 12.00 10.28 -17.92
N TYR A 234 10.78 9.90 -17.53
CA TYR A 234 9.70 10.84 -17.21
C TYR A 234 10.14 11.79 -16.10
N LEU A 235 10.63 11.25 -14.98
CA LEU A 235 11.11 12.04 -13.85
C LEU A 235 12.24 13.00 -14.27
N ARG A 236 13.18 12.55 -15.10
CA ARG A 236 14.27 13.39 -15.64
C ARG A 236 13.76 14.56 -16.49
N ARG A 237 12.74 14.34 -17.30
CA ARG A 237 12.19 15.36 -18.21
C ARG A 237 11.28 16.37 -17.52
N PHE A 238 10.39 15.88 -16.66
CA PHE A 238 9.27 16.66 -16.14
C PHE A 238 9.45 17.07 -14.67
N GLU A 239 10.27 16.35 -13.91
CA GLU A 239 10.51 16.58 -12.47
C GLU A 239 12.03 16.61 -12.13
N PRO A 240 12.88 17.33 -12.90
CA PRO A 240 14.34 17.23 -12.76
C PRO A 240 14.84 17.61 -11.36
N LYS A 241 14.21 18.59 -10.70
CA LYS A 241 14.57 18.98 -9.32
C LYS A 241 14.34 17.85 -8.31
N HIS A 242 13.32 17.02 -8.54
CA HIS A 242 13.04 15.88 -7.68
C HIS A 242 14.05 14.76 -7.92
N LEU A 243 14.41 14.53 -9.18
CA LEU A 243 15.50 13.62 -9.54
C LEU A 243 16.83 14.08 -8.92
N ASP A 244 17.16 15.37 -8.97
CA ASP A 244 18.37 15.92 -8.35
C ASP A 244 18.39 15.66 -6.84
N MET A 245 17.27 15.88 -6.14
CA MET A 245 17.15 15.53 -4.73
C MET A 245 17.43 14.04 -4.51
N TRP A 246 16.87 13.18 -5.36
CA TRP A 246 17.07 11.73 -5.26
C TRP A 246 18.54 11.33 -5.47
N VAL A 247 19.19 11.85 -6.51
CA VAL A 247 20.62 11.63 -6.80
C VAL A 247 21.50 12.13 -5.66
N ASN A 248 21.21 13.31 -5.12
CA ASN A 248 21.97 13.86 -3.99
C ASN A 248 21.84 13.01 -2.72
N LEU A 249 20.65 12.48 -2.42
CA LEU A 249 20.44 11.57 -1.30
C LEU A 249 21.16 10.23 -1.48
N GLU A 250 21.23 9.73 -2.71
CA GLU A 250 22.00 8.54 -3.04
C GLU A 250 23.51 8.77 -2.87
N ALA A 251 24.04 9.86 -3.42
CA ALA A 251 25.45 10.21 -3.24
C ALA A 251 25.82 10.37 -1.75
N ALA A 252 24.98 11.05 -0.97
CA ALA A 252 25.17 11.20 0.47
C ALA A 252 25.13 9.85 1.21
N LYS A 253 24.25 8.94 0.80
CA LYS A 253 24.17 7.58 1.37
C LYS A 253 25.43 6.77 1.04
N ILE A 254 25.87 6.78 -0.22
CA ILE A 254 27.09 6.09 -0.65
C ILE A 254 28.28 6.60 0.15
N GLU A 255 28.42 7.92 0.29
CA GLU A 255 29.51 8.52 1.06
C GLU A 255 29.49 8.12 2.53
N LYS A 256 28.31 8.23 3.18
CA LYS A 256 28.11 7.83 4.57
C LYS A 256 28.48 6.37 4.84
N HIS A 257 28.34 5.51 3.83
CA HIS A 257 28.61 4.08 3.93
C HIS A 257 29.83 3.62 3.13
N ARG A 258 30.74 4.54 2.75
CA ARG A 258 31.95 4.23 1.97
C ARG A 258 32.83 3.17 2.63
N ASN A 259 32.89 3.15 3.96
CA ASN A 259 33.60 2.13 4.73
C ASN A 259 33.00 0.71 4.61
N GLN A 260 31.82 0.57 4.00
CA GLN A 260 31.14 -0.69 3.75
C GLN A 260 31.37 -1.23 2.34
N GLU A 261 32.15 -0.57 1.50
CA GLU A 261 32.45 -1.02 0.12
C GLU A 261 33.36 -2.25 0.08
N SER A 262 34.21 -2.41 1.10
CA SER A 262 35.19 -3.49 1.19
C SER A 262 35.16 -4.16 2.57
N VAL A 263 34.02 -4.74 2.95
CA VAL A 263 33.89 -5.45 4.23
C VAL A 263 34.39 -6.88 4.09
N ILE A 264 35.36 -7.27 4.92
CA ILE A 264 35.78 -8.67 4.99
C ILE A 264 34.69 -9.46 5.74
N VAL A 265 34.09 -10.43 5.05
CA VAL A 265 33.08 -11.34 5.61
C VAL A 265 33.67 -12.73 5.69
N THR A 266 33.82 -13.24 6.91
CA THR A 266 34.26 -14.61 7.16
C THR A 266 33.08 -15.56 7.04
N THR A 267 33.22 -16.58 6.20
CA THR A 267 32.24 -17.66 6.02
C THR A 267 32.87 -19.00 6.40
N LYS A 268 32.07 -20.05 6.48
CA LYS A 268 32.55 -21.43 6.65
C LYS A 268 33.56 -21.90 5.58
N HIS A 269 33.65 -21.19 4.44
CA HIS A 269 34.56 -21.49 3.33
C HIS A 269 35.74 -20.49 3.23
N GLY A 270 35.96 -19.66 4.25
CA GLY A 270 37.00 -18.64 4.28
C GLY A 270 36.46 -17.21 4.23
N SER A 271 37.39 -16.25 4.21
CA SER A 271 37.10 -14.81 4.18
C SER A 271 36.96 -14.30 2.75
N LYS A 272 35.94 -13.49 2.48
CA LYS A 272 35.76 -12.78 1.21
C LYS A 272 35.49 -11.30 1.44
N VAL A 273 35.92 -10.46 0.52
CA VAL A 273 35.51 -9.04 0.50
C VAL A 273 34.09 -8.97 -0.04
N ALA A 274 33.20 -8.28 0.68
CA ALA A 274 31.82 -8.04 0.30
C ALA A 274 31.53 -6.54 0.37
N ASN A 275 31.00 -6.00 -0.73
CA ASN A 275 30.42 -4.67 -0.72
C ASN A 275 29.06 -4.75 0.00
N ARG A 276 28.81 -3.89 0.98
CA ARG A 276 27.50 -3.73 1.65
C ARG A 276 26.91 -2.32 1.45
N ASN A 277 27.60 -1.48 0.68
CA ASN A 277 27.17 -0.15 0.25
C ASN A 277 26.36 -0.25 -1.06
N TYR A 278 25.14 -0.78 -0.96
CA TYR A 278 24.34 -1.20 -2.13
C TYR A 278 23.53 -0.10 -2.84
N GLY A 279 23.71 1.18 -2.53
CA GLY A 279 23.02 2.28 -3.23
C GLY A 279 21.49 2.08 -3.47
N VAL A 280 20.93 2.68 -4.50
CA VAL A 280 19.56 2.49 -5.00
C VAL A 280 19.44 1.18 -5.79
N PHE A 281 20.47 0.87 -6.59
CA PHE A 281 20.46 -0.22 -7.57
C PHE A 281 20.83 -1.58 -6.98
N GLY A 282 21.25 -1.65 -5.72
CA GLY A 282 21.55 -2.90 -5.05
C GLY A 282 22.99 -3.35 -5.30
N LEU A 283 23.14 -4.60 -5.77
CA LEU A 283 24.43 -5.19 -6.16
C LEU A 283 24.92 -4.70 -7.53
N ASP A 284 24.02 -4.14 -8.34
CA ASP A 284 24.33 -3.67 -9.68
C ASP A 284 24.92 -2.26 -9.58
N LEU A 285 26.18 -2.11 -9.99
CA LEU A 285 26.80 -0.80 -10.14
C LEU A 285 26.10 -0.04 -11.27
N LEU A 286 25.93 1.28 -11.10
CA LEU A 286 25.55 2.14 -12.21
C LEU A 286 26.54 1.92 -13.36
N PRO A 287 26.07 1.79 -14.62
CA PRO A 287 26.96 1.91 -15.78
C PRO A 287 27.76 3.21 -15.64
N GLN A 288 29.08 3.12 -15.79
CA GLN A 288 29.95 4.30 -15.83
C GLN A 288 29.59 5.21 -17.00
#